data_AF-A4V6N4-F1
#
_entry.id   AF-A4V6N4-F1
#
_cell.length_a   1.000
_cell.length_b   1.000
_cell.length_c   1.000
_cell.angle_alpha   90.00
_cell.angle_beta   90.00
_cell.angle_gamma   90.00
#
_symmetry.space_group_name_H-M   'P 1'
#
loop_
_entity.id
_entity.type
_entity.pdbx_description
1 polymer ?
#
loop_
_entity_poly.entity_id
_entity_poly.type
_entity_poly.pdbx_seq_one_letter_code
_entity_poly.pdbx_strand_id
1 'polypeptide(L)' 'MINYKWILCPVCGNKTRLKIREDTELKKFPLYCPKCRQENLIEIKQFKVTVITEPDAKTQSR' A
#
# COMPACT_ATOMS: atom_id res chain seq x y z
N MET A 1 -11.37 14.75 -17.07
CA MET A 1 -9.88 14.65 -17.08
C MET A 1 -9.50 13.42 -16.28
N ILE A 2 -8.78 12.46 -16.86
CA ILE A 2 -8.39 11.25 -16.13
C ILE A 2 -7.18 11.61 -15.25
N ASN A 3 -7.36 11.61 -13.93
CA ASN A 3 -6.29 11.86 -12.99
C ASN A 3 -5.52 10.56 -12.73
N TYR A 4 -4.19 10.66 -12.77
CA TYR A 4 -3.30 9.54 -12.46
C TYR A 4 -2.40 9.95 -11.31
N LYS A 5 -2.28 9.08 -10.31
CA LYS A 5 -1.31 9.24 -9.23
C LYS A 5 -0.40 8.04 -9.15
N TRP A 6 0.84 8.31 -8.78
CA TRP A 6 1.80 7.26 -8.45
C TRP A 6 1.55 6.80 -7.03
N ILE A 7 1.59 5.49 -6.80
CA ILE A 7 1.63 4.97 -5.45
C ILE A 7 3.00 5.32 -4.85
N LEU A 8 3.00 5.70 -3.59
CA LEU A 8 4.22 5.85 -2.80
C LEU A 8 4.28 4.66 -1.83
N CYS A 9 5.47 4.13 -1.59
CA CYS A 9 5.64 3.08 -0.60
C CYS A 9 5.25 3.63 0.80
N PRO A 10 4.36 2.96 1.54
CA PRO A 10 3.94 3.43 2.86
C PRO A 10 5.06 3.39 3.90
N VAL A 11 6.11 2.59 3.67
CA VAL A 11 7.23 2.46 4.61
C VAL A 11 8.31 3.53 4.39
N CYS A 12 8.71 3.77 3.13
CA CYS A 12 9.84 4.65 2.83
C CYS A 12 9.48 5.90 2.02
N GLY A 13 8.20 6.09 1.69
CA GLY A 13 7.73 7.22 0.86
C GLY A 13 8.23 7.18 -0.59
N ASN A 14 8.99 6.15 -0.98
CA ASN A 14 9.60 6.10 -2.30
C ASN A 14 8.54 5.81 -3.36
N LYS A 15 8.68 6.47 -4.52
CA LYS A 15 7.80 6.26 -5.66
C LYS A 15 7.86 4.81 -6.14
N THR A 16 6.71 4.13 -6.19
CA THR A 16 6.61 2.79 -6.80
C THR A 16 6.33 2.89 -8.30
N ARG A 17 6.55 1.78 -9.01
CA ARG A 17 6.34 1.69 -10.47
C ARG A 17 4.85 1.60 -10.87
N LEU A 18 3.95 1.62 -9.90
CA LEU A 18 2.52 1.49 -10.10
C LEU A 18 1.84 2.85 -10.17
N LYS A 19 1.07 3.07 -11.25
CA LYS A 19 0.16 4.19 -11.39
C LYS A 19 -1.26 3.71 -11.17
N ILE A 20 -2.04 4.49 -10.44
CA ILE A 20 -3.46 4.26 -10.22
C ILE A 20 -4.26 5.40 -10.86
N ARG A 21 -5.46 5.06 -11.35
CA ARG A 21 -6.48 6.03 -11.77
C ARG A 21 -7.49 6.23 -10.63
N GLU A 22 -8.37 7.19 -10.81
CA GLU A 22 -9.42 7.55 -9.85
C GLU A 22 -10.41 6.40 -9.59
N ASP A 23 -10.70 5.63 -10.63
CA ASP A 23 -11.58 4.46 -10.66
C ASP A 23 -10.86 3.15 -10.30
N THR A 24 -9.55 3.19 -10.05
CA THR A 24 -8.79 1.98 -9.69
C THR A 24 -9.00 1.64 -8.22
N GLU A 25 -9.54 0.44 -7.96
CA GLU A 25 -9.60 -0.15 -6.63
C GLU A 25 -8.67 -1.37 -6.54
N LEU A 26 -7.82 -1.42 -5.51
CA LEU A 26 -6.98 -2.57 -5.20
C LEU A 26 -7.34 -3.08 -3.81
N LYS A 27 -7.55 -4.40 -3.68
CA LYS A 27 -7.85 -5.06 -2.40
C LYS A 27 -6.81 -6.13 -2.13
N LYS A 28 -6.26 -6.16 -0.91
CA LYS A 28 -5.20 -7.10 -0.49
C LYS A 28 -4.07 -7.20 -1.52
N PHE A 29 -3.63 -6.07 -2.06
CA PHE A 29 -2.60 -6.05 -3.09
C PHE A 29 -1.21 -6.09 -2.45
N PRO A 30 -0.37 -7.11 -2.75
CA PRO A 30 1.00 -7.16 -2.26
C PRO A 30 1.86 -6.10 -2.96
N LEU A 31 2.30 -5.09 -2.21
CA LEU A 31 3.24 -4.07 -2.68
C LEU A 31 4.65 -4.40 -2.20
N TYR A 32 5.46 -4.98 -3.07
CA TYR A 32 6.89 -5.15 -2.83
C TYR A 32 7.65 -3.83 -2.98
N CYS A 33 8.46 -3.49 -1.98
CA CYS A 33 9.37 -2.35 -2.07
C CYS A 33 10.83 -2.83 -2.10
N PRO A 34 11.58 -2.60 -3.20
CA PRO A 34 12.98 -3.05 -3.30
C PRO A 34 13.91 -2.32 -2.32
N LYS A 35 13.56 -1.10 -1.88
CA LYS A 35 14.33 -0.38 -0.85
C LYS A 35 14.14 -0.98 0.54
N CYS A 36 12.91 -1.33 0.89
CA CYS A 36 12.59 -1.91 2.20
C CYS A 36 12.85 -3.42 2.24
N ARG A 37 12.95 -4.07 1.06
CA ARG A 37 13.08 -5.53 0.87
C ARG A 37 11.97 -6.32 1.57
N GLN A 38 10.80 -5.71 1.70
CA GLN A 38 9.61 -6.30 2.30
C GLN A 38 8.40 -6.02 1.42
N GLU A 39 7.44 -6.91 1.52
CA GLU A 39 6.14 -6.80 0.89
C GLU A 39 5.10 -6.38 1.93
N ASN A 40 4.27 -5.41 1.59
CA ASN A 40 3.16 -4.99 2.44
C ASN A 40 1.86 -5.16 1.67
N LEU A 41 0.86 -5.73 2.32
CA LEU A 41 -0.49 -5.74 1.77
C LEU A 41 -1.06 -4.34 1.86
N ILE A 42 -1.52 -3.82 0.72
CA ILE A 42 -2.16 -2.51 0.64
C ILE A 42 -3.55 -2.62 0.02
N GLU A 43 -4.40 -1.72 0.45
CA GLU A 43 -5.71 -1.45 -0.12
C GLU A 43 -5.70 -0.05 -0.72
N ILE A 44 -6.24 0.10 -1.92
CA ILE A 44 -6.36 1.39 -2.59
C ILE A 44 -7.80 1.61 -2.98
N LYS A 45 -8.34 2.75 -2.56
CA LYS A 45 -9.68 3.20 -2.95
C LYS A 45 -9.66 4.70 -3.20
N GLN A 46 -10.04 5.13 -4.41
CA GLN A 46 -10.12 6.55 -4.79
C GLN A 46 -8.83 7.34 -4.44
N PHE A 47 -7.66 6.81 -4.85
CA PHE A 47 -6.32 7.33 -4.52
C PHE A 47 -5.86 7.26 -3.07
N LYS A 48 -6.67 6.74 -2.14
CA LYS A 48 -6.26 6.54 -0.76
C LYS A 48 -5.56 5.19 -0.64
N VAL A 49 -4.30 5.21 -0.20
CA VAL A 49 -3.52 4.01 0.08
C VAL A 49 -3.63 3.70 1.56
N THR A 50 -4.13 2.50 1.90
CA THR A 50 -4.23 1.97 3.25
C THR A 50 -3.33 0.75 3.34
N VAL A 51 -2.53 0.64 4.40
CA VAL A 51 -1.75 -0.57 4.64
C VAL A 51 -2.61 -1.55 5.43
N ILE A 52 -2.80 -2.74 4.89
CA ILE A 52 -3.37 -3.87 5.62
C ILE A 52 -2.20 -4.51 6.35
N THR A 53 -1.80 -3.92 7.47
CA THR A 53 -1.09 -4.69 8.47
C THR A 53 -2.15 -5.53 9.16
N GLU A 54 -2.10 -6.86 9.00
CA GLU A 54 -2.72 -7.72 10.02
C GLU A 54 -2.17 -7.22 11.37
N PRO A 55 -3.03 -6.92 12.35
CA PRO A 55 -2.56 -6.62 13.68
C PRO A 55 -1.92 -7.89 14.23
N ASP A 56 -0.63 -8.05 13.97
CA ASP A 56 0.19 -9.03 14.65
C ASP A 56 0.04 -8.78 16.14
N ALA A 57 -0.37 -9.84 16.82
CA ALA A 57 -1.03 -9.82 18.11
C ALA A 57 -0.28 -8.97 19.15
N LYS A 58 -1.00 -8.12 19.89
CA LYS A 58 -0.62 -7.89 21.28
C LYS A 58 -0.96 -9.18 22.03
N THR A 59 -0.08 -10.18 22.00
CA THR A 59 -0.05 -11.20 23.04
C THR A 59 0.32 -10.45 24.32
N GLN A 60 -0.69 -10.02 25.05
CA GLN A 60 -0.51 -9.52 26.40
C GLN A 60 -0.20 -10.74 27.26
N SER A 61 1.06 -11.15 27.26
CA SER A 61 1.57 -12.10 28.24
C SER A 61 1.40 -11.45 29.62
N ARG A 62 0.52 -12.04 30.43
CA ARG A 62 0.49 -11.86 31.88
C ARG A 62 0.79 -13.20 32.51
#